data_AF-A0A399M4T2-F1
#
_entry.id   AF-A0A399M4T2-F1
#
_cell.length_a   1.000
_cell.length_b   1.000
_cell.length_c   1.000
_cell.angle_alpha   90.00
_cell.angle_beta   90.00
_cell.angle_gamma   90.00
#
_symmetry.space_group_name_H-M   'P 1'
#
loop_
_entity.id
_entity.type
_entity.pdbx_description
1 polymer ?
#
loop_
_entity_poly.entity_id
_entity_poly.type
_entity_poly.pdbx_seq_one_letter_code
_entity_poly.pdbx_strand_id
1 'polypeptide(L)'
;MKEDDLRKAWDALARLEAGEPLTVSSDDPINYDTVALEAGYKRGYFKANRPQHRNIRDAIDRAAHKRTESGARPAPVSKAELKRKAKAERDRAQHYKELADQILAREIMLLHHVDKLERKIEELEGLRIVKFSKREVPTE
;
A
#
# COMPACT_ATOMS: atom_id res chain seq x y z
N MET A 1 -34.15 2.73 -4.46
CA MET A 1 -32.83 2.13 -4.17
C MET A 1 -32.69 0.98 -5.13
N LYS A 2 -31.52 0.79 -5.76
CA LYS A 2 -31.35 -0.32 -6.67
C LYS A 2 -31.23 -1.61 -5.84
N GLU A 3 -31.84 -2.70 -6.29
CA GLU A 3 -31.73 -4.02 -5.66
C GLU A 3 -30.27 -4.38 -5.33
N ASP A 4 -29.37 -3.97 -6.23
CA ASP A 4 -27.93 -4.17 -6.16
C ASP A 4 -27.26 -3.49 -4.95
N ASP A 5 -27.84 -2.41 -4.42
CA ASP A 5 -27.27 -1.71 -3.27
C ASP A 5 -27.45 -2.49 -1.97
N LEU A 6 -28.61 -3.14 -1.81
CA LEU A 6 -28.86 -4.00 -0.66
C LEU A 6 -28.07 -5.30 -0.77
N ARG A 7 -27.92 -5.86 -1.98
CA ARG A 7 -27.09 -7.05 -2.20
C ARG A 7 -25.65 -6.84 -1.72
N LYS A 8 -25.03 -5.71 -2.08
CA LYS A 8 -23.68 -5.34 -1.59
C LYS A 8 -23.59 -5.29 -0.07
N ALA A 9 -24.62 -4.77 0.60
CA ALA A 9 -24.68 -4.73 2.06
C ALA A 9 -24.78 -6.13 2.68
N TRP A 10 -25.55 -7.04 2.08
CA TRP A 10 -25.65 -8.43 2.51
C TRP A 10 -24.35 -9.21 2.28
N ASP A 11 -23.70 -9.03 1.13
CA ASP A 11 -22.41 -9.65 0.83
C ASP A 11 -21.34 -9.17 1.80
N ALA A 12 -21.31 -7.87 2.11
CA ALA A 12 -20.40 -7.31 3.11
C ALA A 12 -20.62 -7.89 4.51
N LEU A 13 -21.87 -8.08 4.94
CA LEU A 13 -22.18 -8.73 6.21
C LEU A 13 -21.69 -10.19 6.23
N ALA A 14 -21.91 -10.95 5.16
CA ALA A 14 -21.46 -12.33 5.05
C ALA A 14 -19.92 -12.45 5.14
N ARG A 15 -19.18 -11.55 4.49
CA ARG A 15 -17.71 -11.48 4.60
C ARG A 15 -17.24 -11.20 6.03
N LEU A 16 -17.91 -10.28 6.73
CA LEU A 16 -17.59 -9.94 8.12
C LEU A 16 -17.88 -11.09 9.09
N GLU A 17 -18.95 -11.87 8.85
CA GLU A 17 -19.25 -13.08 9.62
C GLU A 17 -18.26 -14.21 9.34
N ALA A 18 -17.78 -14.34 8.10
CA ALA A 18 -16.74 -15.31 7.72
C ALA A 18 -15.33 -14.92 8.19
N GLY A 19 -15.11 -13.66 8.61
CA GLY A 19 -13.80 -13.18 9.04
C GLY A 19 -12.86 -12.80 7.90
N GLU A 20 -13.39 -12.62 6.68
CA GLU A 20 -12.63 -12.26 5.47
C GLU A 20 -13.04 -10.87 4.94
N PRO A 21 -12.87 -9.78 5.72
CA PRO A 21 -13.18 -8.44 5.24
C PRO A 21 -12.19 -7.99 4.16
N LEU A 22 -12.67 -7.18 3.21
CA LEU A 22 -11.85 -6.62 2.14
C LEU A 22 -11.34 -5.21 2.47
N THR A 23 -12.14 -4.42 3.19
CA THR A 23 -11.88 -2.98 3.43
C THR A 23 -11.60 -2.69 4.89
N VAL A 24 -12.34 -3.31 5.81
CA VAL A 24 -12.17 -3.11 7.27
C VAL A 24 -11.25 -4.19 7.87
N SER A 25 -10.77 -3.97 9.09
CA SER A 25 -9.94 -4.97 9.77
C SER A 25 -10.78 -6.16 10.23
N SER A 26 -10.21 -7.38 10.23
CA SER A 26 -10.85 -8.57 10.80
C SER A 26 -11.19 -8.40 12.28
N ASP A 27 -10.42 -7.57 12.99
CA ASP A 27 -10.61 -7.29 14.42
C ASP A 27 -11.70 -6.25 14.70
N ASP A 28 -12.22 -5.58 13.66
CA ASP A 28 -13.24 -4.55 13.85
C ASP A 28 -14.58 -5.17 14.27
N PRO A 29 -15.34 -4.52 15.16
CA PRO A 29 -16.64 -5.01 15.59
C PRO A 29 -17.65 -4.96 14.43
N ILE A 30 -18.53 -5.95 14.36
CA ILE A 30 -19.67 -5.93 13.43
C ILE A 30 -20.64 -4.85 13.92
N ASN A 31 -20.79 -3.78 13.16
CA ASN A 31 -21.72 -2.69 13.42
C ASN A 31 -22.19 -2.08 12.09
N TYR A 32 -23.15 -1.16 12.13
CA TYR A 32 -23.70 -0.55 10.92
C TYR A 32 -22.64 0.19 10.10
N ASP A 33 -21.70 0.87 10.75
CA ASP A 33 -20.68 1.67 10.06
C ASP A 33 -19.57 0.80 9.44
N THR A 34 -19.19 -0.31 10.08
CA THR A 34 -18.19 -1.26 9.56
C THR A 34 -18.76 -2.02 8.38
N VAL A 35 -20.01 -2.48 8.45
CA VAL A 35 -20.71 -3.09 7.32
C VAL A 35 -20.90 -2.09 6.17
N ALA A 36 -21.17 -0.82 6.48
CA ALA A 36 -21.32 0.22 5.45
C ALA A 36 -19.98 0.47 4.74
N LEU A 37 -18.88 0.59 5.49
CA LEU A 37 -17.54 0.78 4.92
C LEU A 37 -17.11 -0.42 4.09
N GLU A 38 -17.36 -1.64 4.57
CA GLU A 38 -17.05 -2.89 3.86
C GLU A 38 -17.84 -3.06 2.56
N ALA A 39 -19.07 -2.53 2.50
CA ALA A 39 -19.90 -2.47 1.29
C ALA A 39 -19.51 -1.32 0.34
N GLY A 40 -18.54 -0.47 0.72
CA GLY A 40 -18.11 0.71 -0.05
C GLY A 40 -19.02 1.94 0.12
N TYR A 41 -19.86 1.97 1.15
CA TYR A 41 -20.71 3.09 1.51
C TYR A 41 -20.09 3.99 2.59
N LYS A 42 -20.61 5.21 2.71
CA LYS A 42 -20.23 6.15 3.78
C LYS A 42 -20.86 5.72 5.12
N ARG A 43 -20.22 6.08 6.23
CA ARG A 43 -20.78 5.92 7.58
C ARG A 43 -22.17 6.56 7.68
N GLY A 44 -23.05 5.93 8.45
CA GLY A 44 -24.45 6.35 8.55
C GLY A 44 -25.32 6.05 7.33
N TYR A 45 -24.86 5.19 6.40
CA TYR A 45 -25.68 4.72 5.27
C TYR A 45 -26.96 4.02 5.76
N PHE A 46 -26.84 3.10 6.73
CA PHE A 46 -27.97 2.35 7.30
C PHE A 46 -28.81 3.17 8.30
N LYS A 47 -29.46 4.26 7.88
CA LYS A 47 -30.34 5.06 8.77
C LYS A 47 -31.63 4.31 9.15
N ALA A 48 -32.12 4.53 10.38
CA ALA A 48 -33.27 3.83 10.98
C ALA A 48 -34.61 4.23 10.37
N ASN A 49 -34.73 5.49 9.94
CA ASN A 49 -35.93 6.03 9.30
C ASN A 49 -36.27 5.28 7.98
N ARG A 50 -35.30 4.63 7.35
CA ARG A 50 -35.47 3.98 6.04
C ARG A 50 -36.01 2.54 6.23
N PRO A 51 -37.27 2.25 5.85
CA PRO A 51 -37.89 0.94 6.11
C PRO A 51 -37.17 -0.21 5.39
N GLN A 52 -36.63 0.07 4.20
CA GLN A 52 -35.80 -0.87 3.43
C GLN A 52 -34.52 -1.34 4.15
N HIS A 53 -34.02 -0.60 5.14
CA HIS A 53 -32.84 -1.01 5.92
C HIS A 53 -33.19 -1.86 7.12
N ARG A 54 -34.47 -2.02 7.46
CA ARG A 54 -34.90 -2.70 8.67
C ARG A 54 -34.33 -4.13 8.73
N ASN A 55 -34.53 -4.90 7.66
CA ASN A 55 -34.11 -6.30 7.60
C ASN A 55 -32.58 -6.47 7.73
N ILE A 56 -31.80 -5.63 7.04
CA ILE A 56 -30.33 -5.70 7.10
C ILE A 56 -29.81 -5.19 8.46
N ARG A 57 -30.42 -4.14 9.04
CA ARG A 57 -30.05 -3.66 10.38
C ARG A 57 -30.29 -4.72 11.43
N ASP A 58 -31.45 -5.38 11.39
CA ASP A 58 -31.77 -6.48 12.31
C ASP A 58 -30.78 -7.65 12.15
N ALA A 59 -30.33 -7.94 10.92
CA ALA A 59 -29.30 -8.96 10.68
C ALA A 59 -27.92 -8.56 11.21
N ILE A 60 -27.51 -7.30 11.02
CA ILE A 60 -26.26 -6.75 11.57
C ILE A 60 -26.27 -6.83 13.10
N ASP A 61 -27.40 -6.48 13.74
CA ASP A 61 -27.54 -6.56 15.19
C ASP A 61 -27.42 -8.00 15.68
N ARG A 62 -28.09 -8.96 15.03
CA ARG A 62 -27.94 -10.39 15.34
C ARG A 62 -26.50 -10.87 15.19
N ALA A 63 -25.81 -10.50 14.12
CA ALA A 63 -24.41 -10.87 13.89
C ALA A 63 -23.48 -10.27 14.96
N ALA A 64 -23.72 -9.01 15.35
CA ALA A 64 -22.99 -8.33 16.42
C ALA A 64 -23.19 -9.02 17.78
N HIS A 65 -24.43 -9.40 18.10
CA HIS A 65 -24.73 -10.17 19.32
C HIS A 65 -24.07 -11.54 19.29
N LYS A 66 -24.23 -12.30 18.20
CA LYS A 66 -23.64 -13.64 18.04
C LYS A 66 -22.11 -13.63 18.21
N ARG A 67 -21.43 -12.63 17.66
CA ARG A 67 -19.96 -12.47 17.79
C ARG A 67 -19.53 -12.10 19.21
N THR A 68 -20.40 -11.41 19.95
CA THR A 68 -20.17 -11.05 21.36
C THR A 68 -20.38 -12.27 22.28
N GLU A 69 -21.44 -13.05 22.03
CA GLU A 69 -21.78 -14.27 22.78
C GLU A 69 -20.79 -15.40 22.55
N SER A 70 -20.25 -15.53 21.33
CA SER A 70 -19.26 -16.57 20.99
C SER A 70 -17.87 -16.32 21.58
N GLY A 71 -17.69 -15.29 22.42
CA GLY A 71 -16.40 -14.95 23.01
C GLY A 71 -15.34 -14.52 22.00
N ALA A 72 -15.71 -14.34 20.72
CA ALA A 72 -14.83 -13.97 19.61
C ALA A 72 -14.53 -12.47 19.57
N ARG A 73 -14.47 -11.83 20.75
CA ARG A 73 -13.88 -10.52 20.89
C ARG A 73 -12.37 -10.75 20.88
N PRO A 74 -11.60 -10.23 19.90
CA PRO A 74 -10.15 -10.22 20.05
C PRO A 74 -9.87 -9.56 21.40
N ALA A 75 -9.13 -10.26 22.26
CA ALA A 75 -8.75 -9.74 23.56
C ALA A 75 -8.21 -8.31 23.35
N PRO A 76 -8.59 -7.33 24.18
CA PRO A 76 -8.10 -5.96 24.01
C PRO A 76 -6.59 -6.01 23.95
N VAL A 77 -6.03 -5.75 22.76
CA VAL A 77 -4.59 -5.81 22.51
C VAL A 77 -3.94 -4.94 23.56
N SER A 78 -3.05 -5.54 24.35
CA SER A 78 -2.51 -4.84 25.50
C SER A 78 -1.80 -3.57 25.03
N LYS A 79 -1.86 -2.50 25.83
CA LYS A 79 -1.13 -1.25 25.53
C LYS A 79 0.37 -1.51 25.31
N ALA A 80 0.90 -2.57 25.92
CA ALA A 80 2.27 -3.04 25.72
C ALA A 80 2.50 -3.63 24.32
N GLU A 81 1.60 -4.47 23.82
CA GLU A 81 1.67 -5.03 22.46
C GLU A 81 1.53 -3.96 21.38
N LEU A 82 0.62 -3.00 21.55
CA LEU A 82 0.48 -1.86 20.65
C LEU A 82 1.76 -1.03 20.58
N LYS A 83 2.39 -0.76 21.73
CA LYS A 83 3.68 -0.07 21.80
C LYS A 83 4.78 -0.88 21.11
N ARG A 84 4.82 -2.20 21.29
CA ARG A 84 5.80 -3.08 20.66
C ARG A 84 5.64 -3.10 19.13
N LYS A 85 4.41 -3.24 18.62
CA LYS A 85 4.11 -3.15 17.18
C LYS A 85 4.51 -1.78 16.63
N ALA A 86 4.12 -0.70 17.29
CA ALA A 86 4.48 0.66 16.85
C ALA A 86 5.98 0.93 16.89
N LYS A 87 6.73 0.32 17.82
CA LYS A 87 8.20 0.39 17.82
C LYS A 87 8.78 -0.39 16.64
N ALA A 88 8.34 -1.63 16.43
CA ALA A 88 8.80 -2.46 15.32
C ALA A 88 8.58 -1.79 13.95
N GLU A 89 7.42 -1.15 13.73
CA GLU A 89 7.18 -0.42 12.48
C GLU A 89 8.06 0.82 12.33
N ARG A 90 8.38 1.52 13.43
CA ARG A 90 9.35 2.64 13.39
C ARG A 90 10.75 2.16 13.06
N ASP A 91 11.19 1.06 13.69
CA ASP A 91 12.51 0.48 13.46
C ASP A 91 12.64 0.00 11.99
N ARG A 92 11.58 -0.59 11.42
CA ARG A 92 11.53 -0.96 9.99
C ARG A 92 11.59 0.26 9.08
N ALA A 93 10.81 1.30 9.36
CA ALA A 93 10.81 2.52 8.56
C ALA A 93 12.19 3.18 8.56
N GLN A 94 12.84 3.22 9.73
CA GLN A 94 14.20 3.75 9.86
C GLN A 94 15.21 2.90 9.09
N HIS A 95 15.12 1.57 9.19
CA HIS A 95 15.99 0.66 8.44
C HIS A 95 15.87 0.85 6.91
N TYR A 96 14.64 0.94 6.39
CA TYR A 96 14.43 1.16 4.96
C TYR A 96 14.92 2.53 4.51
N LYS A 97 14.81 3.56 5.35
CA LYS A 97 15.38 4.88 5.06
C LYS A 97 16.90 4.80 4.94
N GLU A 98 17.57 4.17 5.89
CA GLU A 98 19.03 4.00 5.87
C GLU A 98 19.49 3.21 4.64
N LEU A 99 18.78 2.14 4.28
CA LEU A 99 19.07 1.36 3.08
C LEU A 99 18.90 2.20 1.80
N ALA A 100 17.84 3.00 1.72
CA ALA A 100 17.61 3.89 0.59
C ALA A 100 18.71 4.94 0.47
N ASP A 101 19.13 5.56 1.59
CA ASP A 101 20.20 6.55 1.62
C ASP A 101 21.54 5.94 1.18
N GLN A 102 21.85 4.69 1.59
CA GLN A 102 23.04 3.96 1.17
C GLN A 102 23.04 3.65 -0.34
N ILE A 103 21.90 3.18 -0.87
CA ILE A 103 21.75 2.90 -2.30
C ILE A 103 21.92 4.19 -3.10
N LEU A 104 21.28 5.28 -2.67
CA LEU A 104 21.37 6.58 -3.35
C LEU A 104 22.82 7.10 -3.37
N ALA A 105 23.54 7.02 -2.24
CA ALA A 105 24.93 7.43 -2.18
C ALA A 105 25.81 6.59 -3.13
N ARG A 106 25.59 5.28 -3.18
CA ARG A 106 26.29 4.38 -4.11
C ARG A 106 26.01 4.76 -5.57
N GLU A 107 24.76 5.03 -5.90
CA GLU A 107 24.36 5.39 -7.27
C GLU A 107 25.00 6.69 -7.74
N ILE A 108 25.02 7.72 -6.88
CA ILE A 108 25.69 8.99 -7.18
C ILE A 108 27.19 8.78 -7.45
N MET A 109 27.85 7.94 -6.66
CA MET A 109 29.26 7.60 -6.85
C MET A 109 29.51 6.81 -8.15
N LEU A 110 28.62 5.88 -8.49
CA LEU A 110 28.69 5.13 -9.75
C LEU A 110 28.50 6.05 -10.96
N LEU A 111 27.51 6.94 -10.94
CA LEU A 111 27.29 7.93 -11.99
C LEU A 111 28.53 8.82 -12.19
N HIS A 112 29.14 9.29 -11.09
CA HIS A 112 30.38 10.06 -11.17
C HIS A 112 31.54 9.24 -11.77
N HIS A 113 31.64 7.96 -11.42
CA HIS A 113 32.66 7.08 -11.97
C HIS A 113 32.46 6.84 -13.47
N VAL A 114 31.21 6.64 -13.90
CA VAL A 114 30.85 6.48 -15.31
C VAL A 114 31.20 7.74 -16.10
N ASP A 115 30.81 8.94 -15.65
CA ASP A 115 31.18 10.21 -16.31
C ASP A 115 32.71 10.35 -16.43
N LYS A 116 33.46 9.99 -15.40
CA LYS A 116 34.93 10.03 -15.44
C LYS A 116 35.51 9.04 -16.46
N LEU A 117 34.94 7.85 -16.56
CA LEU A 117 35.37 6.84 -17.52
C LEU A 117 35.02 7.26 -18.96
N GLU A 118 33.82 7.76 -19.19
CA GLU A 118 33.36 8.26 -20.49
C GLU A 118 34.27 9.38 -21.00
N ARG A 119 34.60 10.38 -20.16
CA ARG A 119 35.56 11.44 -20.51
C ARG A 119 36.94 10.91 -20.88
N LYS A 120 37.40 9.86 -20.19
CA LYS A 120 38.71 9.26 -20.46
C LYS A 120 38.72 8.46 -21.76
N ILE A 121 37.59 7.81 -22.11
CA ILE A 121 37.42 7.16 -23.40
C ILE A 121 37.46 8.21 -24.51
N GLU A 122 36.73 9.33 -24.35
CA GLU A 122 36.72 10.42 -25.34
C GLU A 122 38.12 11.03 -25.54
N GLU A 123 38.89 11.23 -24.47
CA GLU A 123 40.29 11.69 -24.56
C GLU A 123 41.16 10.72 -25.39
N LEU A 124 41.08 9.42 -25.10
CA LEU A 124 41.86 8.40 -25.80
C LEU A 124 41.43 8.20 -27.26
N GLU A 125 40.13 8.30 -27.55
CA GLU A 125 39.59 8.20 -28.91
C GLU A 125 39.90 9.46 -29.73
N GLY A 126 39.81 10.65 -29.12
CA GLY A 126 40.22 11.92 -29.74
C GLY A 126 41.70 11.93 -30.12
N LEU A 127 42.56 11.29 -29.32
CA LEU A 127 43.99 11.11 -29.60
C LEU A 127 44.27 10.12 -30.76
N ARG A 128 43.32 9.27 -31.15
CA ARG A 128 43.49 8.31 -32.27
C ARG A 128 43.31 8.93 -33.65
N ILE A 129 42.91 10.20 -33.77
CA ILE A 129 42.75 10.86 -35.06
C ILE A 129 44.10 11.44 -35.52
N VAL A 130 44.95 10.60 -36.11
CA VAL A 130 46.12 11.07 -36.88
C VAL A 130 45.63 11.56 -38.25
N LYS A 131 45.56 12.89 -38.43
CA LYS A 131 45.31 13.49 -39.75
C LYS A 131 46.59 13.42 -40.58
N PHE A 132 46.69 12.44 -41.46
CA PHE A 132 47.73 12.46 -42.49
C PHE A 132 47.37 13.53 -43.53
N SER A 133 48.17 14.60 -43.65
CA SER A 133 48.03 15.50 -44.78
C SER A 133 48.41 14.72 -46.05
N LYS A 134 47.59 14.86 -47.11
CA LYS A 134 47.94 14.33 -48.43
C LYS A 134 49.26 14.98 -48.84
N ARG A 135 50.29 14.18 -49.08
CA ARG A 135 51.51 14.67 -49.74
C ARG A 135 51.11 15.06 -51.16
N GLU A 136 51.35 16.32 -51.52
CA GLU A 136 51.26 16.74 -52.91
C GLU A 136 52.31 15.98 -53.70
N VAL A 137 51.86 15.23 -54.70
CA VAL A 137 52.72 14.50 -55.62
C VAL A 137 53.23 15.53 -56.63
N PRO A 138 54.55 15.74 -56.78
CA PRO A 138 55.07 16.64 -57.79
C PRO A 138 54.69 16.12 -59.17
N THR A 139 53.94 16.92 -59.93
CA THR A 139 53.77 16.74 -61.37
C THR A 139 55.04 17.22 -62.07
N GLU A 140 55.75 16.27 -62.69
CA GLU A 140 56.83 16.52 -63.67
C GLU A 140 56.31 17.21 -64.94
#